data_AF-L7LVC6-F1
#
_entry.id   AF-L7LVC6-F1
#
_cell.length_a   1.000
_cell.length_b   1.000
_cell.length_c   1.000
_cell.angle_alpha   90.00
_cell.angle_beta   90.00
_cell.angle_gamma   90.00
#
_symmetry.space_group_name_H-M   'P 1'
#
loop_
_entity.id
_entity.type
_entity.pdbx_description
1 polymer ?
#
loop_
_entity_poly.entity_id
_entity_poly.type
_entity_poly.pdbx_seq_one_letter_code
_entity_poly.pdbx_strand_id
1 'polypeptide(L)'
;MRADVFMLLLFIFSTAHGGGPVKERKKLQGYDPTDRGYPNDTSPCHSYRGTKRCFDDRTGWHFNWYYQMCFLSDYTHCGIADNYFPTCDACNNKCKVHVCAKKLVPPDSWEPPIGRF
;
A
#
# COMPACT_ATOMS: atom_id res chain seq x y z
N MET A 1 52.48 31.14 -18.40
CA MET A 1 51.41 30.38 -19.10
C MET A 1 51.01 29.22 -18.20
N ARG A 2 50.01 29.41 -17.33
CA ARG A 2 49.56 28.38 -16.37
C ARG A 2 48.16 28.73 -15.83
N ALA A 3 47.19 28.83 -16.73
CA ALA A 3 45.78 29.04 -16.38
C ALA A 3 44.85 28.04 -17.11
N ASP A 4 45.31 27.43 -18.20
CA ASP A 4 44.44 26.64 -19.08
C ASP A 4 44.17 25.20 -18.58
N VAL A 5 44.91 24.71 -17.59
CA VAL A 5 44.78 23.32 -17.11
C VAL A 5 43.65 23.16 -16.08
N PHE A 6 43.21 24.24 -15.43
CA PHE A 6 42.18 24.16 -14.38
C PHE A 6 40.73 24.21 -14.91
N MET A 7 40.51 24.69 -16.14
CA MET A 7 39.16 24.79 -16.71
C MET A 7 38.62 23.46 -17.27
N LEU A 8 39.47 22.50 -17.60
CA LEU A 8 39.04 21.22 -18.17
C LEU A 8 38.58 20.19 -17.12
N LEU A 9 38.89 20.39 -15.84
CA LEU A 9 38.53 19.47 -14.75
C LEU A 9 37.12 19.70 -14.18
N LEU A 10 36.49 20.85 -14.46
CA LEU A 10 35.14 21.16 -13.99
C LEU A 10 34.02 20.59 -14.88
N PHE A 11 34.35 20.11 -16.08
CA PHE A 11 33.37 19.50 -16.98
C PHE A 11 33.15 18.00 -16.76
N ILE A 12 33.96 17.35 -15.91
CA ILE A 12 33.87 15.89 -15.70
C ILE A 12 32.89 15.53 -14.56
N PHE A 13 32.41 16.51 -13.79
CA PHE A 13 31.50 16.27 -12.65
C PHE A 13 30.01 16.55 -12.91
N SER A 14 29.67 16.91 -14.15
CA SER A 14 28.29 17.16 -14.60
C SER A 14 28.02 16.14 -15.71
N THR A 15 27.27 15.06 -15.60
CA THR A 15 25.97 14.86 -14.97
C THR A 15 25.70 13.35 -14.93
N ALA A 16 26.22 12.64 -13.92
CA ALA A 16 25.67 11.31 -13.60
C ALA A 16 24.37 11.46 -12.79
N HIS A 17 23.43 12.27 -13.28
CA HIS A 17 22.04 12.19 -12.83
C HIS A 17 21.44 11.01 -13.56
N GLY A 18 21.55 9.83 -12.94
CA GLY A 18 20.83 8.63 -13.36
C GLY A 18 19.33 8.86 -13.27
N GLY A 19 18.77 9.53 -14.28
CA GLY A 19 17.34 9.69 -14.53
C GLY A 19 16.76 8.40 -15.08
N GLY A 20 16.94 7.29 -14.35
CA GLY A 20 16.16 6.10 -14.59
C GLY A 20 14.66 6.43 -14.42
N PRO A 21 13.77 5.72 -15.11
CA PRO A 21 12.33 5.97 -15.00
C PRO A 21 11.93 5.95 -13.52
N VAL A 22 11.28 7.03 -13.08
CA VAL A 22 10.73 7.14 -11.72
C VAL A 22 9.73 5.99 -11.56
N LYS A 23 10.08 4.98 -10.77
CA LYS A 23 9.15 3.88 -10.47
C LYS A 23 7.93 4.48 -9.78
N GLU A 24 6.78 4.39 -10.44
CA GLU A 24 5.53 4.80 -9.82
C GLU A 24 5.27 4.00 -8.54
N ARG A 25 4.67 4.66 -7.55
CA ARG A 25 4.29 3.99 -6.31
C ARG A 25 3.19 2.96 -6.64
N LYS A 26 3.46 1.68 -6.35
CA LYS A 26 2.44 0.62 -6.42
C LYS A 26 1.26 0.99 -5.52
N LYS A 27 0.05 1.01 -6.08
CA LYS A 27 -1.20 1.28 -5.35
C LYS A 27 -1.78 -0.03 -4.84
N LEU A 28 -2.37 0.00 -3.65
CA LEU A 28 -3.12 -1.15 -3.12
C LEU A 28 -4.36 -1.41 -3.98
N GLN A 29 -4.64 -2.69 -4.24
CA GLN A 29 -5.78 -3.16 -5.02
C GLN A 29 -6.96 -3.55 -4.11
N GLY A 30 -8.15 -3.76 -4.70
CA GLY A 30 -9.36 -4.11 -3.96
C GLY A 30 -10.15 -2.94 -3.36
N TYR A 31 -9.81 -1.70 -3.75
CA TYR A 31 -10.49 -0.47 -3.31
C TYR A 31 -11.04 0.35 -4.47
N ASP A 32 -11.01 -0.19 -5.69
CA ASP A 32 -11.61 0.45 -6.85
C ASP A 32 -13.14 0.30 -6.76
N PRO A 33 -13.94 1.35 -6.99
CA PRO A 33 -15.40 1.23 -7.01
C PRO A 33 -15.93 0.25 -8.06
N THR A 34 -15.16 0.03 -9.13
CA THR A 34 -15.50 -0.90 -10.23
C THR A 34 -15.18 -2.35 -9.91
N ASP A 35 -14.48 -2.58 -8.81
CA ASP A 35 -14.04 -3.90 -8.40
C ASP A 35 -15.23 -4.73 -7.90
N ARG A 36 -15.47 -5.87 -8.54
CA ARG A 36 -16.63 -6.72 -8.25
C ARG A 36 -16.35 -7.82 -7.22
N GLY A 37 -15.18 -7.77 -6.58
CA GLY A 37 -14.69 -8.85 -5.74
C GLY A 37 -14.09 -9.99 -6.57
N TYR A 38 -13.57 -11.02 -5.89
CA TYR A 38 -13.05 -12.21 -6.58
C TYR A 38 -14.21 -13.17 -6.87
N PRO A 39 -14.43 -13.59 -8.13
CA PRO A 39 -15.56 -14.43 -8.50
C PRO A 39 -15.56 -15.81 -7.83
N ASN A 40 -14.42 -16.27 -7.32
CA ASN A 40 -14.26 -17.55 -6.65
C ASN A 40 -14.00 -17.43 -5.14
N ASP A 41 -14.18 -16.23 -4.56
CA ASP A 41 -14.07 -16.09 -3.11
C ASP A 41 -15.30 -16.72 -2.44
N THR A 42 -15.07 -17.79 -1.68
CA THR A 42 -16.09 -18.49 -0.91
C THR A 42 -16.22 -17.94 0.51
N SER A 43 -15.44 -16.90 0.85
CA SER A 43 -15.53 -16.27 2.15
C SER A 43 -16.91 -15.66 2.38
N PRO A 44 -17.38 -15.61 3.63
CA PRO A 44 -18.55 -14.83 4.01
C PRO A 44 -18.42 -13.34 3.70
N CYS A 45 -17.21 -12.89 3.35
CA CYS A 45 -16.85 -11.50 3.10
C CYS A 45 -16.58 -11.23 1.61
N HIS A 46 -16.91 -12.14 0.69
CA HIS A 46 -16.64 -11.97 -0.75
C HIS A 46 -17.30 -10.71 -1.35
N SER A 47 -18.42 -10.26 -0.78
CA SER A 47 -19.14 -9.06 -1.20
C SER A 47 -18.65 -7.78 -0.52
N TYR A 48 -17.75 -7.90 0.46
CA TYR A 48 -17.29 -6.79 1.26
C TYR A 48 -16.39 -5.88 0.43
N ARG A 49 -16.63 -4.57 0.57
CA ARG A 49 -15.92 -3.55 -0.17
C ARG A 49 -15.01 -2.74 0.74
N GLY A 50 -13.80 -2.50 0.26
CA GLY A 50 -12.93 -1.45 0.80
C GLY A 50 -13.25 -0.11 0.15
N THR A 51 -12.80 0.98 0.77
CA THR A 51 -12.84 2.33 0.22
C THR A 51 -11.58 3.11 0.55
N LYS A 52 -11.35 4.16 -0.23
CA LYS A 52 -10.33 5.18 0.04
C LYS A 52 -10.87 6.41 0.76
N ARG A 53 -12.19 6.50 0.93
CA ARG A 53 -12.86 7.62 1.60
C ARG A 53 -13.14 7.24 3.04
N CYS A 54 -12.11 7.36 3.88
CA CYS A 54 -12.17 7.01 5.29
C CYS A 54 -12.42 8.27 6.11
N PHE A 55 -13.66 8.48 6.53
CA PHE A 55 -14.06 9.67 7.29
C PHE A 55 -13.72 9.50 8.78
N ASP A 56 -14.19 8.42 9.43
CA ASP A 56 -14.01 8.19 10.87
C ASP A 56 -13.61 6.77 11.28
N ASP A 57 -13.64 5.78 10.36
CA ASP A 57 -13.29 4.38 10.64
C ASP A 57 -11.77 4.14 10.68
N ARG A 58 -11.07 4.90 11.53
CA ARG A 58 -9.61 4.89 11.68
C ARG A 58 -9.10 3.77 12.57
N THR A 59 -9.99 3.13 13.31
CA THR A 59 -9.65 2.17 14.36
C THR A 59 -10.41 0.89 14.10
N GLY A 60 -9.73 -0.14 13.62
CA GLY A 60 -10.33 -1.43 13.35
C GLY A 60 -9.67 -2.12 12.18
N TRP A 61 -10.30 -3.18 11.72
CA TRP A 61 -9.84 -4.06 10.67
C TRP A 61 -10.92 -4.19 9.61
N HIS A 62 -10.51 -4.42 8.37
CA HIS A 62 -11.41 -4.69 7.27
C HIS A 62 -10.82 -5.80 6.40
N PHE A 63 -11.67 -6.59 5.78
CA PHE A 63 -11.24 -7.58 4.82
C PHE A 63 -10.94 -6.93 3.47
N ASN A 64 -9.83 -7.34 2.87
CA ASN A 64 -9.52 -7.02 1.49
C ASN A 64 -9.52 -8.31 0.68
N TRP A 65 -10.49 -8.40 -0.23
CA TRP A 65 -10.72 -9.58 -1.05
C TRP A 65 -9.56 -9.86 -2.02
N TYR A 66 -8.88 -8.84 -2.54
CA TYR A 66 -7.80 -9.00 -3.55
C TYR A 66 -6.60 -9.74 -2.95
N TYR A 67 -6.28 -9.40 -1.72
CA TYR A 67 -5.16 -10.01 -0.98
C TYR A 67 -5.62 -11.15 -0.06
N GLN A 68 -6.92 -11.43 0.01
CA GLN A 68 -7.53 -12.43 0.89
C GLN A 68 -7.03 -12.35 2.34
N MET A 69 -6.96 -11.13 2.88
CA MET A 69 -6.45 -10.88 4.22
C MET A 69 -7.12 -9.68 4.88
N CYS A 70 -7.03 -9.61 6.20
CA CYS A 70 -7.57 -8.52 6.99
C CYS A 70 -6.53 -7.39 7.14
N PHE A 71 -6.90 -6.17 6.79
CA PHE A 71 -6.06 -4.99 6.96
C PHE A 71 -6.52 -4.13 8.11
N LEU A 72 -5.55 -3.55 8.81
CA LEU A 72 -5.83 -2.45 9.72
C LEU A 72 -6.32 -1.27 8.89
N SER A 73 -7.48 -0.72 9.27
CA SER A 73 -8.00 0.50 8.63
C SER A 73 -7.14 1.70 8.98
N ASP A 74 -6.97 2.61 8.01
CA ASP A 74 -6.29 3.89 8.18
C ASP A 74 -7.03 5.03 7.46
N TYR A 75 -6.42 6.21 7.40
CA TYR A 75 -6.99 7.39 6.73
C TYR A 75 -7.16 7.26 5.21
N THR A 76 -6.49 6.28 4.61
CA THR A 76 -6.40 6.10 3.17
C THR A 76 -7.13 4.87 2.68
N HIS A 77 -7.33 3.86 3.55
CA HIS A 77 -7.92 2.58 3.23
C HIS A 77 -8.69 2.01 4.44
N CYS A 78 -9.97 1.74 4.24
CA CYS A 78 -10.85 1.22 5.27
C CYS A 78 -11.97 0.38 4.64
N GLY A 79 -12.69 -0.39 5.44
CA GLY A 79 -13.91 -1.06 5.03
C GLY A 79 -15.13 -0.15 5.11
N ILE A 80 -16.20 -0.49 4.38
CA ILE A 80 -17.51 0.16 4.49
C ILE A 80 -18.52 -0.81 5.12
N ALA A 81 -19.43 -0.28 5.93
CA ALA A 81 -20.58 -1.00 6.49
C ALA A 81 -20.16 -2.30 7.21
N ASP A 82 -20.58 -3.46 6.71
CA ASP A 82 -20.31 -4.76 7.33
C ASP A 82 -18.84 -5.19 7.23
N ASN A 83 -18.02 -4.50 6.42
CA ASN A 83 -16.59 -4.76 6.30
C ASN A 83 -15.76 -4.06 7.39
N TYR A 84 -16.30 -3.93 8.59
CA TYR A 84 -15.61 -3.32 9.72
C TYR A 84 -15.56 -4.29 10.90
N PHE A 85 -14.38 -4.43 11.48
CA PHE A 85 -14.13 -5.34 12.58
C PHE A 85 -13.31 -4.66 13.68
N PRO A 86 -13.65 -4.83 14.96
CA PRO A 86 -12.90 -4.21 16.05
C PRO A 86 -11.50 -4.83 16.22
N THR A 87 -11.32 -6.10 15.86
CA THR A 87 -10.06 -6.83 16.00
C THR A 87 -9.72 -7.64 14.76
N CYS A 88 -8.43 -7.94 14.58
CA CYS A 88 -7.94 -8.84 13.54
C CYS A 88 -8.62 -10.20 13.64
N ASP A 89 -8.72 -10.77 14.85
CA ASP A 89 -9.35 -12.08 15.05
C ASP A 89 -10.83 -12.09 14.68
N ALA A 90 -11.56 -11.01 14.93
CA ALA A 90 -12.96 -10.89 14.51
C ALA A 90 -13.08 -10.92 12.98
N CYS A 91 -12.20 -10.21 12.28
CA CYS A 91 -12.14 -10.23 10.82
C CYS A 91 -11.77 -11.62 10.29
N ASN A 92 -10.70 -12.23 10.81
CA ASN A 92 -10.24 -13.58 10.42
C ASN A 92 -11.34 -14.63 10.62
N ASN A 93 -12.01 -14.62 11.77
CA ASN A 93 -13.05 -15.59 12.09
C ASN A 93 -14.29 -15.45 11.21
N LYS A 94 -14.68 -14.20 10.90
CA LYS A 94 -15.82 -13.90 10.03
C LYS A 94 -15.51 -14.24 8.58
N CYS A 95 -14.38 -13.79 8.06
CA CYS A 95 -14.00 -13.93 6.66
C CYS A 95 -13.26 -15.23 6.33
N LYS A 96 -13.04 -16.10 7.33
CA LYS A 96 -12.34 -17.39 7.15
C LYS A 96 -10.94 -17.23 6.55
N VAL A 97 -10.21 -16.22 7.03
CA VAL A 97 -8.82 -15.98 6.65
C VAL A 97 -7.90 -16.09 7.86
N HIS A 98 -6.61 -16.25 7.60
CA HIS A 98 -5.62 -16.54 8.65
C HIS A 98 -4.58 -15.42 8.84
N VAL A 99 -4.60 -14.41 7.97
CA VAL A 99 -3.54 -13.42 7.89
C VAL A 99 -4.12 -12.02 8.08
N CYS A 100 -3.43 -11.26 8.93
CA CYS A 100 -3.68 -9.85 9.17
C CYS A 100 -2.42 -9.04 8.86
N ALA A 101 -2.59 -7.88 8.21
CA ALA A 101 -1.48 -6.96 7.98
C ALA A 101 -1.85 -5.53 8.42
N LYS A 102 -0.95 -4.90 9.18
CA LYS A 102 -1.14 -3.51 9.63
C LYS A 102 -0.81 -2.48 8.56
N LYS A 103 0.13 -2.81 7.67
CA LYS A 103 0.53 -2.00 6.51
C LYS A 103 1.08 -2.96 5.47
N LEU A 104 0.56 -2.91 4.24
CA LEU A 104 1.23 -3.50 3.10
C LEU A 104 2.07 -2.43 2.45
N VAL A 105 3.38 -2.60 2.58
CA VAL A 105 4.39 -1.89 1.81
C VAL A 105 4.61 -2.77 0.58
N PRO A 106 4.23 -2.34 -0.64
CA PRO A 106 4.53 -3.13 -1.83
C PRO A 106 6.02 -3.47 -1.84
N PRO A 107 6.43 -4.70 -2.23
CA PRO A 107 7.82 -5.16 -2.08
C PRO A 107 8.88 -4.29 -2.79
N ASP A 108 8.45 -3.37 -3.65
CA ASP A 108 9.29 -2.47 -4.44
C ASP A 108 9.09 -1.00 -4.06
N SER A 109 8.26 -0.68 -3.06
CA SER A 109 8.10 0.72 -2.66
C SER A 109 9.34 1.16 -1.90
N TRP A 110 10.03 2.16 -2.45
CA TRP A 110 11.22 2.82 -1.89
C TRP A 110 10.98 3.53 -0.55
N GLU A 111 9.84 3.32 0.12
CA GLU A 111 9.66 3.85 1.47
C GLU A 111 10.58 3.05 2.40
N PRO A 112 11.61 3.67 2.99
CA PRO A 112 12.40 3.00 4.01
C PRO A 112 11.43 2.56 5.12
N PRO A 113 11.63 1.36 5.72
CA PRO A 113 10.82 0.94 6.86
C PRO A 113 10.84 2.07 7.89
N ILE A 114 9.69 2.65 8.19
CA ILE A 114 9.58 3.74 9.14
C ILE A 114 9.98 3.18 10.51
N GLY A 115 11.22 3.48 10.91
CA GLY A 115 11.76 3.30 12.26
C GLY A 115 12.61 2.06 12.47
N ARG A 116 13.94 2.25 12.48
CA ARG A 116 14.77 2.02 13.67
C ARG A 116 15.87 3.10 13.74
N PHE A 117 15.69 4.00 14.70
CA PHE A 117 16.57 5.07 15.22
C PHE A 117 16.72 6.34 14.38
#